data_AF-A0A1L7BHF1-F1
#
_entry.id   AF-A0A1L7BHF1-F1
#
_cell.length_a   1.000
_cell.length_b   1.000
_cell.length_c   1.000
_cell.angle_alpha   90.00
_cell.angle_beta   90.00
_cell.angle_gamma   90.00
#
_symmetry.space_group_name_H-M   'P 1'
#
loop_
_entity.id
_entity.type
_entity.pdbx_description
1 polymer ?
#
loop_
_entity_poly.entity_id
_entity_poly.type
_entity_poly.pdbx_seq_one_letter_code
_entity_poly.pdbx_strand_id
1 'polypeptide(L)'
;MEYRYYDTFGVEPLLEFGYGLSYKTFEYSNLNLEKDKEKIKVEFDVKNVGKISGKEIAQIYVKALKGKIDKPFQELKGFHKTKLLQPGELEHVNILIPINNLASFCNVGWVVEKGEYVIRIGASSRDIRLEGRVKI
;
A
#
# COMPACT_ATOMS: atom_id res chain seq x y z
N MET A 1 -13.56 5.76 9.87
CA MET A 1 -14.48 5.74 8.70
C MET A 1 -14.14 6.83 7.66
N GLU A 2 -13.08 7.62 7.82
CA GLU A 2 -12.93 8.87 7.06
C GLU A 2 -12.23 8.74 5.69
N TYR A 3 -11.07 8.08 5.57
CA TYR A 3 -10.30 8.11 4.30
C TYR A 3 -11.01 7.49 3.09
N ARG A 4 -11.83 6.44 3.33
CA ARG A 4 -12.59 5.76 2.26
C ARG A 4 -13.61 6.67 1.60
N TYR A 5 -14.17 7.63 2.34
CA TYR A 5 -15.14 8.58 1.81
C TYR A 5 -14.43 9.65 0.95
N TYR A 6 -13.35 10.25 1.46
CA TYR A 6 -12.61 11.29 0.74
C TYR A 6 -12.02 10.82 -0.60
N ASP A 7 -11.45 9.61 -0.64
CA ASP A 7 -10.88 9.06 -1.87
C ASP A 7 -11.95 8.64 -2.89
N THR A 8 -13.14 8.26 -2.44
CA THR A 8 -14.23 7.80 -3.33
C THR A 8 -15.01 8.98 -3.93
N PHE A 9 -15.16 10.08 -3.20
CA PHE A 9 -15.95 11.24 -3.62
C PHE A 9 -15.12 12.42 -4.15
N GLY A 10 -13.80 12.26 -4.27
CA GLY A 10 -12.92 13.31 -4.82
C GLY A 10 -12.87 14.59 -3.98
N VAL A 11 -13.21 14.49 -2.68
CA VAL A 11 -13.12 15.61 -1.75
C VAL A 11 -11.68 15.65 -1.21
N GLU A 12 -11.00 16.78 -1.40
CA GLU A 12 -9.66 17.01 -0.85
C GLU A 12 -9.75 17.32 0.66
N PRO A 13 -9.25 16.45 1.55
CA PRO A 13 -9.12 16.78 2.96
C PRO A 13 -7.93 17.72 3.20
N LEU A 14 -7.98 18.52 4.27
CA LEU A 14 -6.86 19.39 4.68
C LEU A 14 -5.59 18.62 5.05
N LEU A 15 -5.71 17.35 5.47
CA LEU A 15 -4.62 16.43 5.81
C LEU A 15 -5.04 15.00 5.43
N GLU A 16 -4.30 14.31 4.57
CA GLU A 16 -4.62 12.93 4.20
C GLU A 16 -4.18 11.90 5.23
N PHE A 17 -4.83 10.73 5.22
CA PHE A 17 -4.48 9.64 6.13
C PHE A 17 -3.08 9.11 5.81
N GLY A 18 -2.22 9.09 6.83
CA GLY A 18 -0.81 8.73 6.70
C GLY A 18 0.10 9.88 6.29
N TYR A 19 -0.40 11.12 6.19
CA TYR A 19 0.43 12.30 5.95
C TYR A 19 1.31 12.58 7.17
N GLY A 20 2.62 12.42 6.99
CA GLY A 20 3.62 12.91 7.90
C GLY A 20 4.57 13.80 7.12
N LEU A 21 4.63 15.10 7.47
CA LEU A 21 5.70 15.99 7.02
C LEU A 21 7.03 15.51 7.62
N SER A 22 7.63 14.51 6.99
CA SER A 22 9.00 14.13 7.28
C SER A 22 9.89 15.06 6.48
N TYR A 23 10.77 15.81 7.14
CA TYR A 23 11.89 16.53 6.51
C TYR A 23 12.91 15.58 5.83
N LYS A 24 12.48 14.36 5.49
CA LYS A 24 13.31 13.21 5.16
C LYS A 24 12.85 12.66 3.82
N THR A 25 13.78 12.65 2.89
CA THR A 25 13.54 12.18 1.53
C THR A 25 13.83 10.69 1.49
N PHE A 26 12.80 9.87 1.33
CA PHE A 26 12.95 8.43 1.12
C PHE A 26 12.60 8.08 -0.32
N GLU A 27 13.42 7.26 -0.96
CA GLU A 27 13.18 6.74 -2.29
C GLU A 27 12.69 5.30 -2.19
N TYR A 28 11.72 4.96 -3.04
CA TYR A 28 11.14 3.63 -3.13
C TYR A 28 11.48 3.05 -4.50
N SER A 29 12.01 1.83 -4.54
CA SER A 29 12.45 1.21 -5.80
C SER A 29 12.27 -0.31 -5.79
N ASN A 30 12.57 -0.96 -6.92
CA ASN A 30 12.66 -2.41 -7.05
C ASN A 30 11.40 -3.18 -6.61
N LEU A 31 10.21 -2.69 -7.00
CA LEU A 31 8.98 -3.40 -6.74
C LEU A 31 8.97 -4.77 -7.42
N ASN A 32 8.88 -5.83 -6.62
CA ASN A 32 8.61 -7.19 -7.05
C ASN A 32 7.31 -7.69 -6.43
N LEU A 33 6.46 -8.30 -7.25
CA LEU A 33 5.17 -8.85 -6.84
C LEU A 33 5.11 -10.31 -7.26
N GLU A 34 5.06 -11.21 -6.28
CA GLU A 34 4.91 -12.64 -6.51
C GLU A 34 3.61 -13.11 -5.89
N LYS A 35 2.82 -13.88 -6.63
CA LYS A 35 1.58 -14.48 -6.14
C LYS A 35 1.75 -15.99 -6.04
N ASP A 36 1.35 -16.53 -4.90
CA ASP A 36 1.05 -17.95 -4.72
C ASP A 36 -0.46 -18.16 -4.51
N LYS A 37 -0.90 -19.40 -4.31
CA LYS A 37 -2.31 -19.77 -4.10
C LYS A 37 -2.92 -19.14 -2.84
N GLU A 38 -2.11 -18.84 -1.84
CA GLU A 38 -2.59 -18.36 -0.53
C GLU A 38 -2.24 -16.90 -0.24
N LYS A 39 -1.20 -16.36 -0.86
CA LYS A 39 -0.60 -15.07 -0.47
C LYS A 39 0.04 -14.36 -1.66
N ILE A 40 0.05 -13.04 -1.58
CA ILE A 40 0.85 -12.15 -2.43
C ILE A 40 2.06 -11.70 -1.61
N LYS A 41 3.25 -11.92 -2.15
CA LYS A 41 4.52 -11.42 -1.64
C LYS A 41 4.80 -10.09 -2.33
N VAL A 42 4.95 -9.04 -1.53
CA VAL A 42 5.25 -7.68 -1.97
C VAL A 42 6.64 -7.33 -1.47
N GLU A 43 7.56 -7.14 -2.40
CA GLU A 43 8.95 -6.77 -2.11
C GLU A 43 9.29 -5.44 -2.77
N PHE A 44 10.02 -4.60 -2.04
CA PHE A 44 10.51 -3.32 -2.54
C PHE A 44 11.61 -2.79 -1.63
N ASP A 45 12.34 -1.80 -2.12
CA ASP A 45 13.42 -1.17 -1.39
C ASP A 45 13.00 0.20 -0.91
N VAL A 46 13.41 0.56 0.32
CA VAL A 46 13.27 1.90 0.87
C VAL A 46 14.66 2.43 1.20
N LYS A 47 15.05 3.53 0.57
CA LYS A 47 16.36 4.16 0.77
C LYS A 47 16.21 5.56 1.35
N ASN A 48 16.99 5.89 2.38
CA ASN A 48 17.09 7.27 2.85
C ASN A 48 18.01 8.06 1.90
N VAL A 49 17.44 8.96 1.10
CA VAL A 49 18.20 9.86 0.22
C VAL A 49 18.33 11.27 0.80
N GLY A 50 17.88 11.47 2.04
CA GLY A 50 18.03 12.71 2.80
C GLY A 50 19.40 12.84 3.49
N LYS A 51 19.60 13.97 4.17
CA LYS A 51 20.84 14.29 4.91
C LYS A 51 20.83 13.86 6.37
N ILE A 52 19.68 13.41 6.88
CA ILE A 52 19.46 13.12 8.31
C ILE A 52 18.93 11.70 8.42
N SER A 53 19.33 10.99 9.47
CA SER A 53 18.82 9.65 9.77
C SER A 53 17.32 9.66 10.11
N GLY A 54 16.61 8.59 9.74
CA GLY A 54 15.17 8.53 9.92
C GLY A 54 14.53 7.16 9.75
N LYS A 55 13.25 7.09 10.12
CA LYS A 55 12.40 5.93 9.86
C LYS A 55 11.31 6.37 8.91
N GLU A 56 10.97 5.50 7.98
CA GLU A 56 9.87 5.67 7.05
C GLU A 56 8.77 4.65 7.34
N ILE A 57 7.51 5.02 7.09
CA ILE A 57 6.37 4.10 7.15
C ILE A 57 5.85 3.88 5.73
N ALA A 58 6.21 2.75 5.15
CA ALA A 58 5.66 2.30 3.87
C ALA A 58 4.26 1.71 4.07
N GLN A 59 3.28 2.21 3.33
CA GLN A 59 1.88 1.82 3.41
C GLN A 59 1.47 1.10 2.13
N ILE A 60 0.84 -0.07 2.24
CA ILE A 60 0.52 -0.95 1.11
C ILE A 60 -0.98 -1.00 0.98
N TYR A 61 -1.47 -0.37 -0.07
CA TYR A 61 -2.87 -0.32 -0.42
C TYR A 61 -3.17 -1.29 -1.56
N VAL A 62 -4.37 -1.84 -1.54
CA VAL A 62 -4.88 -2.69 -2.60
C VAL A 62 -6.14 -2.08 -3.17
N LYS A 63 -6.18 -1.94 -4.49
CA LYS A 63 -7.31 -1.46 -5.27
C LYS A 63 -7.80 -2.55 -6.22
N ALA A 64 -9.06 -2.92 -6.14
CA ALA A 64 -9.68 -3.80 -7.13
C ALA A 64 -10.08 -2.99 -8.37
N LEU A 65 -9.69 -3.41 -9.59
CA LEU A 65 -10.03 -2.67 -10.81
C LEU A 65 -11.46 -2.90 -11.29
N LYS A 66 -11.99 -4.11 -11.06
CA LYS A 66 -13.34 -4.52 -11.44
C LYS A 66 -13.87 -5.49 -10.40
N GLY A 67 -15.14 -5.35 -10.08
CA GLY A 67 -15.86 -6.22 -9.16
C GLY A 67 -17.36 -6.03 -9.34
N LYS A 68 -18.14 -7.01 -8.89
CA LYS A 68 -19.60 -6.92 -8.77
C LYS A 68 -20.02 -6.27 -7.45
N ILE A 69 -19.09 -6.15 -6.50
CA ILE A 69 -19.29 -5.58 -5.18
C ILE A 69 -18.71 -4.16 -5.16
N ASP A 70 -19.48 -3.19 -4.66
CA ASP A 70 -18.97 -1.85 -4.38
C ASP A 70 -17.85 -1.93 -3.33
N LYS A 71 -16.66 -1.48 -3.72
CA LYS A 71 -15.47 -1.47 -2.86
C LYS A 71 -14.94 -0.05 -2.74
N PRO A 72 -14.36 0.33 -1.59
CA PRO A 72 -13.61 1.57 -1.50
C PRO A 72 -12.49 1.61 -2.54
N PHE A 73 -12.15 2.79 -3.03
CA PHE A 73 -11.14 2.99 -4.08
C PHE A 73 -9.83 2.26 -3.81
N GLN A 74 -9.40 2.23 -2.55
CA GLN A 74 -8.25 1.45 -2.08
C GLN A 74 -8.42 1.06 -0.60
N GLU A 75 -7.78 -0.03 -0.19
CA GLU A 75 -7.76 -0.50 1.19
C GLU A 75 -6.34 -0.75 1.67
N LEU A 76 -5.99 -0.27 2.86
CA LEU A 76 -4.71 -0.60 3.49
C LEU A 76 -4.70 -2.10 3.87
N LYS A 77 -3.79 -2.87 3.31
CA LYS A 77 -3.64 -4.32 3.61
C LYS A 77 -2.33 -4.67 4.31
N GLY A 78 -1.38 -3.73 4.35
CA GLY A 78 -0.14 -3.87 5.10
C GLY A 78 0.53 -2.53 5.30
N PHE A 79 1.44 -2.46 6.27
CA PHE A 79 2.36 -1.35 6.43
C PHE A 79 3.66 -1.90 7.01
N HIS A 80 4.77 -1.22 6.73
CA HIS A 80 6.07 -1.54 7.28
C HIS A 80 6.74 -0.27 7.76
N LYS A 81 7.29 -0.31 8.97
CA LYS A 81 8.10 0.77 9.51
C LYS A 81 9.55 0.34 9.46
N THR A 82 10.36 1.07 8.70
CA THR A 82 11.79 0.77 8.55
C THR A 82 12.52 0.87 9.90
N LYS A 83 13.70 0.26 9.96
CA LYS A 83 14.70 0.59 10.98
C LYS A 83 15.14 2.04 10.82
N LEU A 84 15.95 2.53 11.76
CA LEU A 84 16.56 3.85 11.62
C LEU A 84 17.60 3.79 10.49
N LEU A 85 17.28 4.37 9.35
CA LEU A 85 18.14 4.44 8.17
C LEU A 85 19.02 5.68 8.23
N GLN A 86 20.33 5.49 8.12
CA GLN A 86 21.30 6.57 7.88
C GLN A 86 21.17 7.13 6.46
N PRO A 87 21.65 8.36 6.18
CA PRO A 87 21.77 8.87 4.82
C PRO A 87 22.47 7.86 3.89
N GLY A 88 21.81 7.51 2.78
CA GLY A 88 22.27 6.53 1.80
C GLY A 88 21.95 5.07 2.15
N GLU A 89 21.48 4.78 3.36
CA GLU A 89 21.14 3.42 3.79
C GLU A 89 19.83 2.95 3.16
N LEU A 90 19.80 1.67 2.79
CA LEU A 90 18.67 0.99 2.15
C LEU A 90 18.18 -0.16 3.04
N GLU A 91 16.88 -0.34 3.09
CA GLU A 91 16.23 -1.51 3.67
C GLU A 91 15.34 -2.20 2.65
N HIS A 92 15.55 -3.51 2.50
CA HIS A 92 14.70 -4.39 1.71
C HIS A 92 13.46 -4.74 2.52
N VAL A 93 12.29 -4.37 2.02
CA VAL A 93 11.00 -4.64 2.66
C VAL A 93 10.35 -5.84 1.98
N ASN A 94 9.85 -6.78 2.79
CA ASN A 94 9.10 -7.94 2.33
C ASN A 94 7.84 -8.09 3.18
N ILE A 95 6.68 -8.06 2.53
CA ILE A 95 5.38 -8.18 3.18
C ILE A 95 4.56 -9.27 2.48
N LEU A 96 3.97 -10.15 3.29
CA LEU A 96 3.06 -11.18 2.82
C LEU A 96 1.61 -10.74 3.08
N ILE A 97 0.83 -10.60 2.02
CA ILE A 97 -0.60 -10.30 2.07
C ILE A 97 -1.37 -11.59 1.80
N PRO A 98 -2.05 -12.19 2.79
CA PRO A 98 -2.93 -13.32 2.56
C PRO A 98 -4.04 -12.96 1.57
N ILE A 99 -4.33 -13.83 0.60
CA ILE A 99 -5.39 -13.61 -0.39
C ILE A 99 -6.76 -13.46 0.30
N ASN A 100 -6.98 -14.16 1.42
CA ASN A 100 -8.18 -14.00 2.23
C ASN A 100 -8.38 -12.58 2.78
N ASN A 101 -7.30 -11.80 2.96
CA ASN A 101 -7.42 -10.39 3.37
C ASN A 101 -7.92 -9.49 2.24
N LEU A 102 -7.97 -9.97 1.00
CA LEU A 102 -8.58 -9.28 -0.14
C LEU A 102 -10.09 -9.52 -0.23
N ALA A 103 -10.64 -10.38 0.64
CA ALA A 103 -12.07 -10.66 0.64
C ALA A 103 -12.86 -9.40 0.99
N SER A 104 -14.01 -9.25 0.32
CA SER A 104 -14.99 -8.22 0.64
C SER A 104 -16.24 -8.90 1.21
N PHE A 105 -16.86 -8.27 2.19
CA PHE A 105 -18.08 -8.80 2.79
C PHE A 105 -19.28 -8.46 1.90
N CYS A 106 -20.04 -9.48 1.50
CA CYS A 106 -21.32 -9.34 0.80
C CYS A 106 -22.44 -10.02 1.59
N ASN A 107 -23.69 -9.88 1.15
CA ASN A 107 -24.89 -10.42 1.84
C ASN A 107 -24.82 -11.95 2.11
N VAL A 108 -23.93 -12.68 1.46
CA VAL A 108 -23.73 -14.13 1.62
C VAL A 108 -22.39 -14.53 2.27
N GLY A 109 -21.57 -13.55 2.68
CA GLY A 109 -20.31 -13.79 3.40
C GLY A 109 -19.08 -13.12 2.78
N TRP A 110 -17.89 -13.52 3.23
CA TRP A 110 -16.60 -13.04 2.71
C TRP A 110 -16.29 -13.65 1.35
N VAL A 111 -16.17 -12.83 0.32
CA VAL A 111 -15.88 -13.28 -1.05
C VAL A 111 -14.63 -12.59 -1.58
N VAL A 112 -13.66 -13.39 -2.04
CA VAL A 112 -12.53 -12.89 -2.83
C VAL A 112 -12.93 -12.94 -4.30
N GLU A 113 -13.09 -11.79 -4.93
CA GLU A 113 -13.40 -11.73 -6.35
C GLU A 113 -12.15 -12.01 -7.18
N LYS A 114 -12.25 -12.92 -8.15
CA LYS A 114 -11.20 -13.11 -9.16
C LYS A 114 -11.15 -11.88 -10.06
N GLY A 115 -9.94 -11.41 -10.37
CA GLY A 115 -9.78 -10.17 -11.13
C GLY A 115 -8.39 -9.58 -11.00
N GLU A 116 -8.21 -8.41 -11.61
CA GLU A 116 -6.96 -7.64 -11.48
C GLU A 116 -7.04 -6.70 -10.28
N TYR A 117 -6.02 -6.80 -9.44
CA TYR A 117 -5.80 -5.96 -8.28
C TYR A 117 -4.53 -5.13 -8.51
N VAL A 118 -4.60 -3.86 -8.12
CA VAL A 118 -3.47 -2.94 -8.12
C VAL A 118 -2.93 -2.85 -6.71
N ILE A 119 -1.67 -3.19 -6.54
CA ILE A 119 -0.90 -3.00 -5.30
C ILE A 119 -0.22 -1.63 -5.40
N ARG A 120 -0.50 -0.75 -4.44
CA ARG A 120 -0.01 0.63 -4.40
C ARG A 120 0.79 0.81 -3.12
N ILE A 121 2.06 1.16 -3.22
CA ILE A 121 2.94 1.41 -2.08
C ILE A 121 3.15 2.91 -1.99
N GLY A 122 2.75 3.49 -0.88
CA GLY A 122 2.86 4.92 -0.63
C GLY A 122 3.54 5.24 0.68
N ALA A 123 4.05 6.46 0.76
CA ALA A 123 4.40 7.08 2.03
C ALA A 123 3.15 7.60 2.76
N SER A 124 2.09 7.92 2.00
CA SER A 124 0.74 8.21 2.49
C SER A 124 -0.31 7.57 1.57
N SER A 125 -1.59 7.68 1.92
CA SER A 125 -2.70 7.22 1.06
C SER A 125 -2.76 7.92 -0.30
N ARG A 126 -2.16 9.11 -0.43
CA ARG A 126 -2.15 9.92 -1.66
C ARG A 126 -0.75 10.07 -2.27
N ASP A 127 0.32 9.92 -1.50
CA ASP A 127 1.71 9.85 -1.98
C ASP A 127 2.08 8.39 -2.30
N ILE A 128 1.59 7.91 -3.45
CA ILE A 128 1.92 6.57 -3.97
C ILE A 128 3.21 6.65 -4.79
N ARG A 129 4.22 5.89 -4.36
CA ARG A 129 5.57 5.91 -4.96
C ARG A 129 5.84 4.71 -5.87
N LEU A 130 5.21 3.57 -5.59
CA LEU A 130 5.29 2.39 -6.44
C LEU A 130 3.89 1.81 -6.69
N GLU A 131 3.67 1.31 -7.89
CA GLU A 131 2.44 0.62 -8.26
C GLU A 131 2.77 -0.64 -9.07
N GLY A 132 2.06 -1.73 -8.80
CA GLY A 132 2.12 -2.95 -9.59
C GLY A 132 0.77 -3.65 -9.65
N ARG A 133 0.61 -4.56 -10.61
CA ARG A 133 -0.65 -5.27 -10.83
C ARG A 133 -0.47 -6.76 -10.59
N VAL A 134 -1.48 -7.36 -9.97
CA VAL A 134 -1.54 -8.80 -9.73
C VAL A 134 -2.92 -9.33 -10.10
N LYS A 135 -2.95 -10.50 -10.73
CA LYS A 135 -4.21 -11.16 -11.11
C LYS A 135 -4.55 -12.23 -10.09
N ILE A 136 -5.69 -12.09 -9.42
CA ILE A 136 -6.26 -13.07 -8.47
C ILE A 136 -7.13 -14.06 -9.22
#